data_AF-A0A7S3TSW3-F1
#
_entry.id   AF-A0A7S3TSW3-F1
#
_cell.length_a   1.000
_cell.length_b   1.000
_cell.length_c   1.000
_cell.angle_alpha   90.00
_cell.angle_beta   90.00
_cell.angle_gamma   90.00
#
_symmetry.space_group_name_H-M   'P 1'
#
loop_
_entity.id
_entity.type
_entity.pdbx_description
1 polymer ?
#
loop_
_entity_poly.entity_id
_entity_poly.type
_entity_poly.pdbx_seq_one_letter_code
_entity_poly.pdbx_strand_id
1 'polypeptide(L)'
;EVESVLIPPLPNGGKRASCARAKSTVCVSSQVGCRQGCRFCATGRMGLLRNLTSGEILAQVAAARLAAAERGLPPLSNVVFMGMGEPADNARNVRDAVACLIDPRRFAFSRDRVTISTVAPSPQAFAAVLGIDGRAARMDQ
;
A
#
# COMPACT_ATOMS: atom_id res chain seq x y z
N GLU A 1 1.88 -16.94 4.22
CA GLU A 1 2.63 -15.78 4.73
C GLU A 1 2.53 -14.63 3.73
N VAL A 2 2.96 -13.42 4.08
CA VAL A 2 3.03 -12.28 3.15
C VAL A 2 4.39 -11.63 3.19
N GLU A 3 4.75 -10.95 2.11
CA GLU A 3 6.00 -10.24 1.97
C GLU A 3 5.79 -8.72 2.05
N SER A 4 6.81 -8.02 2.57
CA SER A 4 6.90 -6.57 2.52
C SER A 4 8.33 -6.16 2.19
N VAL A 5 8.51 -5.14 1.34
CA VAL A 5 9.84 -4.75 0.84
C VAL A 5 10.18 -3.34 1.29
N LEU A 6 11.33 -3.17 1.95
CA LEU A 6 11.89 -1.86 2.27
C LEU A 6 12.87 -1.44 1.17
N ILE A 7 12.57 -0.33 0.51
CA ILE A 7 13.33 0.24 -0.60
C ILE A 7 14.06 1.50 -0.10
N PRO A 8 15.40 1.46 0.07
CA PRO A 8 16.16 2.65 0.40
C PRO A 8 16.27 3.59 -0.81
N PRO A 9 16.51 4.89 -0.58
CA PRO A 9 16.76 5.83 -1.67
C PRO A 9 18.07 5.50 -2.39
N LEU A 10 18.13 5.80 -3.70
CA LEU A 10 19.34 5.60 -4.48
C LEU A 10 20.47 6.53 -4.01
N PRO A 11 21.72 6.04 -3.89
CA PRO A 11 22.85 6.79 -3.34
C PRO A 11 23.20 8.07 -4.12
N ASN A 12 22.90 8.14 -5.42
CA ASN A 12 23.19 9.29 -6.29
C ASN A 12 21.92 10.01 -6.81
N GLY A 13 20.79 9.85 -6.11
CA GLY A 13 19.60 10.69 -6.22
C GLY A 13 19.35 11.35 -7.58
N GLY A 14 18.91 10.59 -8.59
CA GLY A 14 18.75 11.08 -9.97
C GLY A 14 18.21 12.51 -10.03
N LYS A 15 19.09 13.48 -10.31
CA LYS A 15 18.90 14.94 -10.48
C LYS A 15 17.97 15.70 -9.49
N ARG A 16 17.37 15.06 -8.48
CA ARG A 16 16.29 15.66 -7.65
C ARG A 16 16.37 15.38 -6.14
N ALA A 17 17.31 14.57 -5.67
CA ALA A 17 17.45 14.30 -4.24
C ALA A 17 18.80 14.84 -3.73
N SER A 18 18.76 16.00 -3.08
CA SER A 18 19.82 16.37 -2.15
C SER A 18 19.87 15.34 -1.01
N CYS A 19 21.07 15.05 -0.48
CA CYS A 19 21.28 14.06 0.58
C CYS A 19 20.34 14.26 1.81
N ALA A 20 19.96 15.51 2.08
CA ALA A 20 19.00 15.89 3.14
C ALA A 20 17.52 15.50 2.88
N ARG A 21 17.15 15.11 1.65
CA ARG A 21 15.79 14.70 1.26
C ARG A 21 15.67 13.21 0.93
N ALA A 22 16.71 12.42 1.17
CA ALA A 22 16.68 10.98 0.99
C ALA A 22 15.60 10.38 1.90
N LYS A 23 14.69 9.58 1.34
CA LYS A 23 13.59 8.94 2.08
C LYS A 23 13.42 7.50 1.62
N SER A 24 13.11 6.64 2.58
CA SER A 24 12.83 5.23 2.29
C SER A 24 11.36 5.02 1.93
N THR A 25 11.09 3.97 1.16
CA THR A 25 9.75 3.56 0.73
C THR A 25 9.50 2.13 1.20
N VAL A 26 8.29 1.83 1.68
CA VAL A 26 7.86 0.45 1.96
C VAL A 26 6.81 0.03 0.95
N CYS A 27 6.99 -1.16 0.39
CA CYS A 27 5.99 -1.87 -0.39
C CYS A 27 5.25 -2.85 0.51
N VAL A 28 3.94 -2.66 0.64
CA VAL A 28 3.07 -3.48 1.52
C VAL A 28 2.11 -4.34 0.73
N SER A 29 1.83 -5.52 1.27
CA SER A 29 0.82 -6.45 0.81
C SER A 29 -0.55 -6.10 1.40
N SER A 30 -1.61 -6.37 0.63
CA SER A 30 -3.01 -6.18 1.03
C SER A 30 -3.77 -7.50 1.18
N GLN A 31 -3.28 -8.59 0.60
CA GLN A 31 -3.88 -9.93 0.67
C GLN A 31 -2.79 -11.00 0.72
N VAL A 32 -3.16 -12.22 1.10
CA VAL A 32 -2.34 -13.41 0.89
C VAL A 32 -2.70 -14.01 -0.47
N GLY A 33 -1.80 -13.86 -1.44
CA GLY A 33 -2.08 -14.19 -2.84
C GLY A 33 -2.93 -13.12 -3.54
N CYS A 34 -3.38 -13.40 -4.77
CA CYS A 34 -4.19 -12.46 -5.56
C CYS A 34 -5.09 -13.22 -6.56
N ARG A 35 -6.38 -12.84 -6.65
CA ARG A 35 -7.34 -13.48 -7.57
C ARG A 35 -7.35 -12.91 -8.99
N GLN A 36 -6.58 -11.86 -9.26
CA GLN A 36 -6.63 -11.17 -10.55
C GLN A 36 -6.01 -11.98 -11.70
N GLY A 37 -5.26 -13.04 -11.42
CA GLY A 37 -4.77 -13.96 -12.44
C GLY A 37 -3.79 -13.33 -13.45
N CYS A 38 -3.14 -12.21 -13.11
CA CYS A 38 -2.14 -11.59 -13.97
C CYS A 38 -1.00 -12.56 -14.27
N ARG A 39 -0.83 -12.97 -15.53
CA ARG A 39 0.11 -14.03 -15.95
C ARG A 39 1.58 -13.72 -15.64
N PHE A 40 1.93 -12.45 -15.59
CA PHE A 40 3.28 -11.98 -15.27
C PHE A 40 3.54 -11.88 -13.75
N CYS A 41 2.49 -11.97 -12.93
CA CYS A 41 2.59 -11.77 -11.48
C CYS A 41 2.67 -13.11 -10.76
N ALA A 42 3.70 -13.29 -9.92
CA ALA A 42 3.87 -14.51 -9.14
C ALA A 42 2.66 -14.78 -8.23
N THR A 43 2.12 -13.74 -7.58
CA THR A 43 0.97 -13.85 -6.67
C THR A 43 -0.34 -14.11 -7.40
N GLY A 44 -0.45 -13.70 -8.66
CA GLY A 44 -1.62 -14.00 -9.51
C GLY A 44 -1.74 -15.49 -9.83
N ARG A 45 -0.62 -16.23 -9.88
CA ARG A 45 -0.60 -17.69 -10.08
C ARG A 45 -0.96 -18.50 -8.83
N MET A 46 -0.79 -17.89 -7.65
CA MET A 46 -1.08 -18.53 -6.36
C MET A 46 -2.59 -18.62 -6.09
N GLY A 47 -3.39 -17.75 -6.72
CA GLY A 47 -4.78 -17.52 -6.35
C GLY A 47 -4.91 -16.69 -5.06
N LEU A 48 -6.14 -16.38 -4.66
CA LEU A 48 -6.42 -15.65 -3.42
C LEU A 48 -6.69 -16.64 -2.28
N LEU A 49 -5.95 -16.51 -1.18
CA LEU A 49 -6.19 -17.27 0.03
C LEU A 49 -7.07 -16.50 1.02
N ARG A 50 -6.67 -15.26 1.37
CA ARG A 50 -7.46 -14.38 2.25
C ARG A 50 -7.05 -12.92 2.14
N ASN A 51 -7.93 -12.05 2.63
CA ASN A 51 -7.63 -10.64 2.88
C ASN A 51 -6.77 -10.47 4.14
N LEU A 52 -5.90 -9.46 4.13
CA LEU A 52 -5.25 -8.98 5.34
C LEU A 52 -6.17 -8.02 6.09
N THR A 53 -6.10 -8.07 7.42
CA THR A 53 -6.70 -7.05 8.29
C THR A 53 -5.92 -5.75 8.20
N SER A 54 -6.54 -4.63 8.59
CA SER A 54 -5.83 -3.34 8.65
C SER A 54 -4.63 -3.38 9.61
N GLY A 55 -4.74 -4.14 10.71
CA GLY A 55 -3.63 -4.38 11.65
C GLY A 55 -2.45 -5.10 11.01
N GLU A 56 -2.68 -6.15 10.22
CA GLU A 56 -1.62 -6.87 9.49
C GLU A 56 -0.94 -5.99 8.42
N ILE A 57 -1.69 -5.09 7.77
CA ILE A 57 -1.12 -4.11 6.83
C ILE A 57 -0.24 -3.10 7.58
N LEU A 58 -0.73 -2.55 8.68
CA LEU A 58 0.00 -1.58 9.49
C LEU A 58 1.25 -2.20 10.15
N ALA A 59 1.19 -3.47 10.53
CA ALA A 59 2.32 -4.21 11.09
C ALA A 59 3.50 -4.26 10.11
N GLN A 60 3.25 -4.44 8.79
CA GLN A 60 4.31 -4.37 7.77
C GLN A 60 4.99 -3.00 7.74
N VAL A 61 4.23 -1.91 7.86
CA VAL A 61 4.78 -0.55 7.89
C VAL A 61 5.58 -0.30 9.16
N ALA A 62 5.09 -0.75 10.31
CA ALA A 62 5.79 -0.64 11.59
C ALA A 62 7.12 -1.42 11.56
N ALA A 63 7.10 -2.66 11.08
CA ALA A 63 8.29 -3.49 10.92
C ALA A 63 9.31 -2.84 9.96
N ALA A 64 8.85 -2.29 8.83
CA ALA A 64 9.73 -1.58 7.90
C ALA A 64 10.35 -0.31 8.49
N ARG A 65 9.61 0.42 9.35
CA ARG A 65 10.11 1.60 10.05
C ARG A 65 11.21 1.23 11.05
N LEU A 66 11.02 0.13 11.80
CA LEU A 66 12.03 -0.41 12.71
C LEU A 66 13.28 -0.86 11.94
N ALA A 67 13.10 -1.68 10.90
CA ALA A 67 14.20 -2.17 10.08
C ALA A 67 14.98 -1.04 9.40
N ALA A 68 14.32 0.06 9.01
CA ALA A 68 15.01 1.23 8.48
C ALA A 68 15.91 1.90 9.54
N ALA A 69 15.42 2.04 10.78
CA ALA A 69 16.19 2.60 11.88
C ALA A 69 17.39 1.72 12.25
N GLU A 70 17.18 0.41 12.38
CA GLU A 70 18.24 -0.57 12.70
C GLU A 70 19.36 -0.58 11.65
N ARG A 71 19.01 -0.38 10.39
CA ARG A 71 19.96 -0.36 9.27
C ARG A 71 20.56 1.02 8.99
N GLY A 72 20.27 2.03 9.79
CA GLY A 72 20.73 3.41 9.58
C GLY A 72 20.24 4.03 8.27
N LEU A 73 19.11 3.56 7.74
CA LEU A 73 18.53 4.05 6.49
C LEU A 73 17.76 5.36 6.74
N PRO A 74 17.58 6.20 5.70
CA PRO A 74 16.78 7.40 5.84
C PRO A 74 15.34 7.08 6.29
N PRO A 75 14.67 7.99 7.01
CA PRO A 75 13.35 7.74 7.56
C PRO A 75 12.35 7.24 6.52
N LEU A 76 11.55 6.24 6.92
CA LEU A 76 10.46 5.74 6.10
C LEU A 76 9.41 6.84 5.92
N SER A 77 9.20 7.28 4.68
CA SER A 77 8.22 8.34 4.39
C SER A 77 7.26 8.02 3.27
N ASN A 78 7.44 6.93 2.51
CA ASN A 78 6.51 6.55 1.45
C ASN A 78 5.99 5.13 1.71
N VAL A 79 4.70 4.92 1.49
CA VAL A 79 4.03 3.62 1.55
C VAL A 79 3.38 3.36 0.20
N VAL A 80 3.68 2.23 -0.41
CA VAL A 80 3.06 1.81 -1.68
C VAL A 80 2.37 0.46 -1.51
N PHE A 81 1.11 0.37 -1.93
CA PHE A 81 0.35 -0.89 -1.97
C PHE A 81 0.64 -1.57 -3.32
N MET A 82 1.81 -2.20 -3.42
CA MET A 82 2.28 -2.91 -4.62
C MET A 82 2.87 -4.29 -4.27
N GLY A 83 2.59 -4.79 -3.06
CA GLY A 83 3.00 -6.11 -2.63
C GLY A 83 2.04 -7.18 -3.16
N MET A 84 1.72 -8.15 -2.31
CA MET A 84 0.76 -9.21 -2.64
C MET A 84 -0.69 -8.69 -2.53
N GLY A 85 -1.51 -9.03 -3.52
CA GLY A 85 -2.95 -8.77 -3.51
C GLY A 85 -3.39 -7.54 -4.32
N GLU A 86 -4.71 -7.44 -4.50
CA GLU A 86 -5.39 -6.30 -5.11
C GLU A 86 -6.05 -5.44 -4.02
N PRO A 87 -5.55 -4.23 -3.74
CA PRO A 87 -6.08 -3.37 -2.68
C PRO A 87 -7.58 -3.04 -2.82
N ALA A 88 -8.10 -2.91 -4.04
CA ALA A 88 -9.51 -2.61 -4.27
C ALA A 88 -10.44 -3.76 -3.84
N ASP A 89 -9.96 -5.01 -3.90
CA ASP A 89 -10.68 -6.19 -3.42
C ASP A 89 -10.67 -6.31 -1.89
N ASN A 90 -9.82 -5.53 -1.21
CA ASN A 90 -9.73 -5.44 0.25
C ASN A 90 -9.96 -3.99 0.73
N ALA A 91 -10.85 -3.26 0.05
CA ALA A 91 -11.03 -1.82 0.22
C ALA A 91 -11.27 -1.37 1.68
N ARG A 92 -12.07 -2.13 2.45
CA ARG A 92 -12.36 -1.79 3.86
C ARG A 92 -11.09 -1.75 4.71
N ASN A 93 -10.31 -2.83 4.71
CA ASN A 93 -9.10 -2.93 5.54
C ASN A 93 -8.00 -1.99 5.03
N VAL A 94 -7.90 -1.81 3.71
CA VAL A 94 -6.97 -0.86 3.10
C VAL A 94 -7.31 0.57 3.51
N ARG A 95 -8.59 0.98 3.45
CA ARG A 95 -9.03 2.33 3.88
C ARG A 95 -8.79 2.56 5.37
N ASP A 96 -9.12 1.59 6.21
CA ASP A 96 -8.85 1.67 7.65
C ASP A 96 -7.34 1.83 7.93
N ALA A 97 -6.49 1.09 7.20
CA ALA A 97 -5.04 1.22 7.29
C ALA A 97 -4.55 2.58 6.80
N VAL A 98 -5.01 3.06 5.64
CA VAL A 98 -4.64 4.37 5.08
C VAL A 98 -5.04 5.50 6.02
N ALA A 99 -6.25 5.46 6.59
CA ALA A 99 -6.71 6.44 7.57
C ALA A 99 -5.77 6.49 8.78
N CYS A 100 -5.31 5.33 9.27
CA CYS A 100 -4.33 5.23 10.34
C CYS A 100 -2.93 5.73 9.93
N LEU A 101 -2.51 5.48 8.68
CA LEU A 101 -1.23 5.93 8.16
C LEU A 101 -1.12 7.46 8.10
N ILE A 102 -2.19 8.13 7.67
CA ILE A 102 -2.22 9.58 7.49
C ILE A 102 -2.62 10.35 8.77
N ASP A 103 -3.08 9.65 9.82
CA ASP A 103 -3.44 10.27 11.10
C ASP A 103 -2.18 10.85 11.77
N PRO A 104 -2.13 12.17 12.05
CA PRO A 104 -1.00 12.83 12.71
C PRO A 104 -0.69 12.28 14.11
N ARG A 105 -1.67 11.68 14.78
CA ARG A 105 -1.51 11.10 16.13
C ARG A 105 -1.02 9.65 16.10
N ARG A 106 -0.89 9.06 14.92
CA ARG A 106 -0.47 7.66 14.72
C ARG A 106 0.82 7.60 13.92
N PHE A 107 0.74 7.30 12.63
CA PHE A 107 1.93 7.13 11.80
C PHE A 107 2.40 8.41 11.11
N ALA A 108 1.53 9.42 11.01
CA ALA A 108 1.81 10.76 10.50
C ALA A 108 2.47 10.82 9.09
N PHE A 109 2.05 9.94 8.17
CA PHE A 109 2.45 10.05 6.76
C PHE A 109 1.68 11.17 6.06
N SER A 110 2.34 11.88 5.14
CA SER A 110 1.64 12.79 4.22
C SER A 110 0.77 11.97 3.26
N ARG A 111 -0.41 12.51 2.91
CA ARG A 111 -1.36 11.87 1.98
C ARG A 111 -0.72 11.57 0.63
N ASP A 112 0.09 12.50 0.10
CA ASP A 112 0.78 12.36 -1.19
C ASP A 112 1.88 11.29 -1.19
N ARG A 113 2.17 10.72 -0.01
CA ARG A 113 3.21 9.71 0.19
C ARG A 113 2.65 8.31 0.44
N VAL A 114 1.33 8.15 0.35
CA VAL A 114 0.64 6.87 0.42
C VAL A 114 0.01 6.59 -0.93
N THR A 115 0.52 5.60 -1.66
CA THR A 115 0.10 5.30 -3.02
C THR A 115 -0.58 3.94 -3.08
N ILE A 116 -1.81 3.90 -3.58
CA ILE A 116 -2.56 2.66 -3.81
C ILE A 116 -2.47 2.32 -5.29
N SER A 117 -1.89 1.17 -5.63
CA SER A 117 -1.91 0.63 -6.99
C SER A 117 -3.04 -0.38 -7.12
N THR A 118 -3.80 -0.32 -8.21
CA THR A 118 -4.96 -1.20 -8.44
C THR A 118 -5.11 -1.49 -9.93
N VAL A 119 -5.53 -2.71 -10.29
CA VAL A 119 -5.98 -3.03 -11.65
C VAL A 119 -7.45 -2.64 -11.89
N ALA A 120 -8.12 -2.08 -10.88
CA ALA A 120 -9.51 -1.66 -10.91
C ALA A 120 -10.45 -2.77 -11.43
N PRO A 121 -10.63 -3.88 -10.69
CA PRO A 121 -11.33 -5.07 -11.19
C PRO A 121 -12.80 -4.82 -11.54
N SER A 122 -13.41 -3.78 -10.97
CA SER A 122 -14.72 -3.27 -11.36
C SER A 122 -14.85 -1.80 -10.97
N PRO A 123 -15.77 -1.04 -11.59
CA PRO A 123 -16.09 0.32 -11.15
C PRO A 123 -16.48 0.38 -9.66
N GLN A 124 -17.19 -0.62 -9.15
CA GLN A 124 -17.62 -0.69 -7.76
C GLN A 124 -16.43 -0.90 -6.81
N ALA A 125 -15.49 -1.79 -7.15
CA ALA A 125 -14.28 -2.01 -6.36
C ALA A 125 -13.38 -0.77 -6.34
N PHE A 126 -13.25 -0.09 -7.49
CA PHE A 126 -12.52 1.16 -7.59
C PHE A 126 -13.17 2.29 -6.77
N ALA A 127 -14.50 2.43 -6.85
CA ALA A 127 -15.24 3.38 -6.02
C ALA A 127 -15.09 3.07 -4.51
N ALA A 128 -15.12 1.78 -4.14
CA ALA A 128 -15.00 1.35 -2.76
C ALA A 128 -13.66 1.73 -2.14
N VAL A 129 -12.54 1.60 -2.86
CA VAL A 129 -11.21 1.99 -2.35
C VAL A 129 -11.03 3.51 -2.28
N LEU A 130 -11.67 4.26 -3.18
CA LEU A 130 -11.71 5.72 -3.13
C LEU A 130 -12.66 6.27 -2.06
N GLY A 131 -13.54 5.42 -1.50
CA GLY A 131 -14.58 5.86 -0.57
C GLY A 131 -15.66 6.71 -1.24
N ILE A 132 -15.86 6.53 -2.54
CA ILE A 132 -16.97 7.11 -3.29
C ILE A 132 -18.15 6.16 -3.06
N ASP A 133 -18.90 6.37 -1.98
CA ASP A 133 -20.12 5.60 -1.71
C ASP A 133 -21.09 5.74 -2.90
N GLY A 134 -21.84 4.67 -3.21
CA GLY A 134 -22.70 4.48 -4.39
C GLY A 134 -23.86 5.47 -4.59
N ARG A 135 -23.76 6.73 -4.15
CA ARG A 135 -24.68 7.81 -4.55
C ARG A 135 -24.60 8.13 -6.04
N ALA A 136 -23.49 7.79 -6.71
CA ALA A 136 -23.36 7.93 -8.16
C ALA A 136 -24.04 6.81 -8.97
N ALA A 137 -24.51 5.73 -8.32
CA ALA A 137 -25.23 4.64 -9.00
C ALA A 137 -26.75 4.91 -9.17
N ARG A 138 -27.20 6.15 -8.93
CA ARG A 138 -28.58 6.62 -9.19
C ARG A 138 -28.63 7.60 -10.36
N MET A 139 -28.07 7.22 -11.50
CA MET A 139 -28.11 8.05 -12.71
C MET A 139 -28.39 7.21 -13.97
N ASP A 140 -29.05 6.06 -13.77
CA ASP A 140 -29.59 5.17 -14.81
C ASP A 140 -30.89 4.49 -14.31
N GLN A 141 -31.85 5.30 -13.85
CA GLN A 141 -33.28 4.95 -13.78
C GLN A 141 -34.09 6.18 -14.16
#